data_AF-A0A7V8XWH8-F1
#
_entry.id   AF-A0A7V8XWH8-F1
#
_cell.length_a   1.000
_cell.length_b   1.000
_cell.length_c   1.000
_cell.angle_alpha   90.00
_cell.angle_beta   90.00
_cell.angle_gamma   90.00
#
_symmetry.space_group_name_H-M   'P 1'
#
loop_
_entity.id
_entity.type
_entity.pdbx_description
1 polymer ?
#
loop_
_entity_poly.entity_id
_entity_poly.type
_entity_poly.pdbx_seq_one_letter_code
_entity_poly.pdbx_strand_id
1 'polypeptide(L)'
;ARIVRQVMGAQGIAVTQDRSPAALVGFSSDHFSFLLAGIPAIDLKPGYSVNGDPERGLKERMLYYETQRHKPADNFDEAFSFESPAEMARRTVRLAWALATMDGMPQMAPDHVMARPRSIPREPHYFGPGRKF
;
A
#
# COMPACT_ATOMS: atom_id res chain seq x y z
N ALA A 1 -9.10 -8.07 1.44
CA ALA A 1 -9.59 -6.91 2.24
C ALA A 1 -10.10 -7.28 3.65
N ARG A 2 -10.79 -8.41 3.86
CA ARG A 2 -11.35 -8.79 5.18
C ARG A 2 -10.30 -8.84 6.31
N ILE A 3 -9.20 -9.58 6.11
CA ILE A 3 -8.14 -9.71 7.13
C ILE A 3 -7.50 -8.35 7.46
N VAL A 4 -7.26 -7.52 6.44
CA VAL A 4 -6.72 -6.16 6.64
C VAL A 4 -7.66 -5.31 7.48
N ARG A 5 -8.96 -5.29 7.14
CA ARG A 5 -9.99 -4.58 7.92
C ARG A 5 -10.11 -5.10 9.35
N GLN A 6 -10.04 -6.40 9.55
CA GLN A 6 -10.10 -7.02 10.87
C GLN A 6 -8.90 -6.60 11.73
N VAL A 7 -7.67 -6.74 11.20
CA VAL A 7 -6.45 -6.44 11.95
C VAL A 7 -6.29 -4.94 12.20
N MET A 8 -6.62 -4.09 11.22
CA MET A 8 -6.55 -2.63 11.40
C MET A 8 -7.68 -2.11 12.29
N GLY A 9 -8.89 -2.64 12.14
CA GLY A 9 -10.05 -2.26 12.95
C GLY A 9 -9.87 -2.62 14.43
N ALA A 10 -9.26 -3.77 14.73
CA ALA A 10 -8.88 -4.14 16.10
C ALA A 10 -7.86 -3.18 16.74
N GLN A 11 -7.21 -2.34 15.93
CA GLN A 11 -6.25 -1.32 16.36
C GLN A 11 -6.85 0.10 16.33
N GLY A 12 -8.19 0.22 16.19
CA GLY A 12 -8.89 1.49 16.17
C GLY A 12 -8.76 2.29 14.88
N ILE A 13 -8.27 1.68 13.79
CA ILE A 13 -8.07 2.35 12.50
C ILE A 13 -9.05 1.83 11.45
N ALA A 14 -9.80 2.75 10.86
CA ALA A 14 -10.64 2.46 9.71
C ALA A 14 -9.80 2.32 8.44
N VAL A 15 -10.05 1.25 7.66
CA VAL A 15 -9.50 1.09 6.31
C VAL A 15 -10.49 1.65 5.32
N THR A 16 -10.13 2.74 4.65
CA THR A 16 -10.97 3.38 3.63
C THR A 16 -10.57 2.91 2.23
N GLN A 17 -11.49 3.00 1.27
CA GLN A 17 -11.13 2.90 -0.14
C GLN A 17 -10.29 4.09 -0.58
N ASP A 18 -9.58 3.93 -1.69
CA ASP A 18 -8.87 5.04 -2.32
C ASP A 18 -9.87 6.12 -2.74
N ARG A 19 -9.62 7.37 -2.32
CA ARG A 19 -10.45 8.53 -2.66
C ARG A 19 -10.09 9.13 -4.02
N SER A 20 -9.03 8.65 -4.67
CA SER A 20 -8.59 9.12 -5.98
C SER A 20 -8.32 7.98 -6.97
N PRO A 21 -9.28 7.07 -7.22
CA PRO A 21 -9.06 5.89 -8.06
C PRO A 21 -8.64 6.24 -9.50
N ALA A 22 -9.11 7.38 -10.04
CA ALA A 22 -8.74 7.86 -11.37
C ALA A 22 -7.24 8.22 -11.50
N ALA A 23 -6.56 8.50 -10.38
CA ALA A 23 -5.12 8.78 -10.38
C ALA A 23 -4.27 7.51 -10.56
N LEU A 24 -4.88 6.33 -10.56
CA LEU A 24 -4.22 5.03 -10.78
C LEU A 24 -3.00 4.80 -9.88
N VAL A 25 -2.95 5.45 -8.70
CA VAL A 25 -1.80 5.39 -7.79
C VAL A 25 -1.58 3.96 -7.27
N GLY A 26 -2.65 3.18 -7.16
CA GLY A 26 -2.57 1.75 -6.85
C GLY A 26 -1.88 0.91 -7.94
N PHE A 27 -1.66 1.42 -9.15
CA PHE A 27 -0.98 0.71 -10.23
C PHE A 27 0.47 1.17 -10.43
N SER A 28 0.93 2.20 -9.71
CA SER A 28 2.27 2.80 -9.89
C SER A 28 3.27 2.45 -8.79
N SER A 29 2.94 1.46 -7.96
CA SER A 29 3.75 1.00 -6.81
C SER A 29 4.10 -0.48 -6.95
N ASP A 30 5.18 -0.94 -6.30
CA ASP A 30 5.79 -2.26 -6.52
C ASP A 30 4.83 -3.44 -6.30
N HIS A 31 3.85 -3.28 -5.42
CA HIS A 31 2.81 -4.29 -5.16
C HIS A 31 2.03 -4.68 -6.43
N PHE A 32 1.99 -3.80 -7.45
CA PHE A 32 1.28 -4.07 -8.69
C PHE A 32 1.86 -5.28 -9.45
N SER A 33 3.18 -5.47 -9.45
CA SER A 33 3.83 -6.63 -10.09
C SER A 33 3.39 -7.97 -9.45
N PHE A 34 3.12 -7.96 -8.15
CA PHE A 34 2.57 -9.13 -7.45
C PHE A 34 1.12 -9.40 -7.85
N LEU A 35 0.29 -8.35 -7.91
CA LEU A 35 -1.09 -8.46 -8.39
C LEU A 35 -1.13 -9.01 -9.81
N LEU A 36 -0.23 -8.54 -10.69
CA LEU A 36 -0.04 -9.13 -12.00
C LEU A 36 0.32 -10.61 -11.86
N ALA A 37 1.24 -11.06 -11.02
CA ALA A 37 1.52 -12.50 -10.86
C ALA A 37 0.38 -13.35 -10.24
N GLY A 38 -0.77 -12.74 -9.89
CA GLY A 38 -1.84 -13.41 -9.16
C GLY A 38 -1.49 -13.64 -7.68
N ILE A 39 -0.52 -12.88 -7.15
CA ILE A 39 -0.12 -12.89 -5.75
C ILE A 39 -0.91 -11.78 -5.04
N PRO A 40 -1.72 -12.11 -4.02
CA PRO A 40 -2.40 -11.12 -3.22
C PRO A 40 -1.40 -10.16 -2.58
N ALA A 41 -1.52 -8.88 -2.89
CA ALA A 41 -0.65 -7.84 -2.37
C ALA A 41 -1.48 -6.61 -1.98
N ILE A 42 -0.94 -5.80 -1.08
CA ILE A 42 -1.55 -4.56 -0.61
C ILE A 42 -0.49 -3.48 -0.54
N ASP A 43 -0.89 -2.24 -0.79
CA ASP A 43 -0.12 -1.05 -0.50
C ASP A 43 -0.80 -0.31 0.64
N LEU A 44 -0.12 -0.20 1.78
CA LEU A 44 -0.62 0.55 2.93
C LEU A 44 -0.14 1.98 2.81
N LYS A 45 -1.09 2.90 2.63
CA LYS A 45 -0.86 4.34 2.64
C LYS A 45 -1.42 4.96 3.92
N PRO A 46 -0.84 6.09 4.39
CA PRO A 46 -1.47 6.92 5.40
C PRO A 46 -2.89 7.31 4.98
N GLY A 47 -3.75 7.49 5.98
CA GLY A 47 -5.11 8.00 5.77
C GLY A 47 -5.13 9.46 5.30
N TYR A 48 -6.33 9.95 5.03
CA TYR A 48 -6.56 11.33 4.57
C TYR A 48 -6.90 12.30 5.71
N SER A 49 -6.67 11.92 6.97
CA SER A 49 -7.06 12.70 8.14
C SER A 49 -5.87 12.92 9.06
N VAL A 50 -5.76 14.14 9.58
CA VAL A 50 -4.77 14.55 10.57
C VAL A 50 -5.52 14.83 11.86
N ASN A 51 -5.25 14.05 12.91
CA ASN A 51 -5.92 14.18 14.22
C ASN A 51 -7.46 14.19 14.15
N GLY A 52 -8.05 13.43 13.22
CA GLY A 52 -9.50 13.37 13.02
C GLY A 52 -10.06 14.41 12.03
N ASP A 53 -9.22 15.30 11.50
CA ASP A 53 -9.60 16.31 10.50
C ASP A 53 -9.26 15.83 9.07
N PRO A 54 -10.25 15.40 8.26
CA PRO A 54 -10.03 14.96 6.89
C PRO A 54 -9.83 16.10 5.89
N GLU A 55 -10.31 17.31 6.16
CA GLU A 55 -10.14 18.47 5.27
C GLU A 55 -8.70 18.96 5.34
N ARG A 56 -8.17 19.06 6.56
CA ARG A 56 -6.76 19.36 6.80
C ARG A 56 -5.86 18.32 6.13
N GLY A 57 -6.13 17.03 6.31
CA GLY A 57 -5.32 15.97 5.71
C GLY A 57 -5.34 15.99 4.19
N LEU A 58 -6.48 16.30 3.57
CA LEU A 58 -6.56 16.51 2.12
C LEU A 58 -5.73 17.72 1.68
N LYS A 59 -5.84 18.86 2.37
CA LYS A 59 -5.10 20.09 2.05
C LYS A 59 -3.59 19.88 2.14
N GLU A 60 -3.10 19.28 3.23
CA GLU A 60 -1.68 18.99 3.43
C GLU A 60 -1.16 18.00 2.36
N ARG A 61 -1.95 16.99 2.01
CA ARG A 61 -1.61 16.05 0.95
C ARG A 61 -1.50 16.75 -0.41
N MET A 62 -2.47 17.59 -0.78
CA MET A 62 -2.42 18.33 -2.04
C MET A 62 -1.22 19.26 -2.11
N LEU A 63 -0.93 19.98 -1.01
CA LEU A 63 0.27 20.82 -0.90
C LEU A 63 1.55 19.99 -1.11
N TYR A 64 1.64 18.80 -0.53
CA TYR A 64 2.77 17.90 -0.75
C TYR A 64 2.91 17.50 -2.23
N TYR A 65 1.84 17.09 -2.90
CA TYR A 65 1.89 16.76 -4.33
C TYR A 65 2.29 17.96 -5.19
N GLU A 66 1.83 19.16 -4.85
CA GLU A 66 2.10 20.37 -5.60
C GLU A 66 3.51 20.90 -5.39
N THR A 67 4.05 20.84 -4.17
CA THR A 67 5.28 21.57 -3.81
C THR A 67 6.48 20.67 -3.54
N GLN A 68 6.25 19.43 -3.08
CA GLN A 68 7.31 18.56 -2.57
C GLN A 68 7.54 17.31 -3.43
N ARG A 69 6.49 16.57 -3.78
CA ARG A 69 6.61 15.24 -4.39
C ARG A 69 7.51 15.24 -5.63
N HIS A 70 8.50 14.34 -5.63
CA HIS A 70 9.47 14.17 -6.73
C HIS A 70 10.24 15.46 -7.08
N LYS A 71 10.42 16.36 -6.10
CA LYS A 71 11.17 17.60 -6.25
C LYS A 71 12.33 17.63 -5.26
N PRO A 72 13.34 18.48 -5.47
CA PRO A 72 14.46 18.61 -4.53
C PRO A 72 14.05 18.98 -3.10
N ALA A 73 12.84 19.50 -2.90
CA ALA A 73 12.34 19.86 -1.58
C ALA A 73 11.77 18.66 -0.78
N ASP A 74 11.67 17.48 -1.39
CA ASP A 74 11.34 16.20 -0.73
C ASP A 74 12.53 15.64 0.08
N ASN A 75 12.99 16.42 1.06
CA ASN A 75 14.08 16.06 1.96
C ASN A 75 13.59 15.88 3.40
N PHE A 76 14.44 15.31 4.23
CA PHE A 76 14.24 15.29 5.66
C PHE A 76 14.13 16.71 6.24
N ASP A 77 13.20 16.88 7.17
CA ASP A 77 13.01 18.09 7.98
C ASP A 77 12.95 17.69 9.46
N GLU A 78 13.71 18.39 10.31
CA GLU A 78 13.73 18.14 11.75
C GLU A 78 12.38 18.41 12.43
N ALA A 79 11.50 19.18 11.80
CA ALA A 79 10.14 19.42 12.25
C ALA A 79 9.19 18.23 12.01
N PHE A 80 9.62 17.18 11.29
CA PHE A 80 8.78 16.01 11.05
C PHE A 80 8.44 15.28 12.34
N SER A 81 7.14 15.10 12.59
CA SER A 81 6.68 14.17 13.61
C SER A 81 6.78 12.73 13.10
N PHE A 82 7.50 11.91 13.85
CA PHE A 82 7.63 10.48 13.59
C PHE A 82 6.52 9.64 14.22
N GLU A 83 5.57 10.25 14.91
CA GLU A 83 4.49 9.54 15.61
C GLU A 83 3.64 8.70 14.64
N SER A 84 3.15 9.32 13.56
CA SER A 84 2.33 8.64 12.55
C SER A 84 3.09 7.54 11.80
N PRO A 85 4.32 7.77 11.30
CA PRO A 85 5.15 6.70 10.74
C PRO A 85 5.40 5.54 11.72
N ALA A 86 5.68 5.83 13.00
CA ALA A 86 5.93 4.80 14.01
C ALA A 86 4.68 3.96 14.29
N GLU A 87 3.50 4.58 14.40
CA GLU A 87 2.22 3.87 14.51
C GLU A 87 1.93 3.04 13.26
N MET A 88 2.19 3.57 12.07
CA MET A 88 2.03 2.84 10.82
C MET A 88 2.95 1.61 10.78
N ALA A 89 4.21 1.73 11.18
CA ALA A 89 5.15 0.62 11.25
C ALA A 89 4.65 -0.47 12.22
N ARG A 90 4.22 -0.10 13.44
CA ARG A 90 3.64 -1.03 14.43
C ARG A 90 2.44 -1.79 13.87
N ARG A 91 1.53 -1.10 13.20
CA ARG A 91 0.31 -1.69 12.61
C ARG A 91 0.65 -2.63 11.45
N THR A 92 1.61 -2.24 10.61
CA THR A 92 2.08 -3.06 9.49
C THR A 92 2.73 -4.35 9.98
N VAL A 93 3.54 -4.31 11.04
CA VAL A 93 4.13 -5.52 11.65
C VAL A 93 3.03 -6.46 12.16
N ARG A 94 2.01 -5.94 12.84
CA ARG A 94 0.88 -6.76 13.33
C ARG A 94 0.09 -7.38 12.19
N LEU A 95 -0.12 -6.65 11.10
CA LEU A 95 -0.75 -7.20 9.91
C LEU A 95 0.11 -8.27 9.25
N ALA A 96 1.40 -8.03 9.08
CA ALA A 96 2.33 -9.01 8.53
C ALA A 96 2.34 -10.29 9.37
N TRP A 97 2.38 -10.16 10.70
CA TRP A 97 2.28 -11.30 11.61
C TRP A 97 0.97 -12.06 11.42
N ALA A 98 -0.18 -11.39 11.44
CA ALA A 98 -1.47 -12.04 11.24
C ALA A 98 -1.60 -12.75 9.89
N LEU A 99 -1.01 -12.18 8.82
CA LEU A 99 -0.96 -12.81 7.50
C LEU A 99 0.00 -14.01 7.46
N ALA A 100 1.08 -13.98 8.23
CA ALA A 100 2.06 -15.07 8.31
C ALA A 100 1.57 -16.24 9.16
N THR A 101 0.71 -16.00 10.14
CA THR A 101 0.21 -17.02 11.09
C THR A 101 -1.22 -17.48 10.83
N MET A 102 -1.89 -16.98 9.79
CA MET A 102 -3.25 -17.42 9.47
C MET A 102 -3.26 -18.80 8.82
N ASP A 103 -4.36 -19.54 8.99
CA ASP A 103 -4.56 -20.82 8.34
C ASP A 103 -4.76 -20.61 6.84
N GLY A 104 -3.75 -21.03 6.07
CA GLY A 104 -3.73 -20.92 4.62
C GLY A 104 -3.35 -19.54 4.10
N MET A 105 -3.10 -19.50 2.81
CA MET A 105 -2.64 -18.28 2.15
C MET A 105 -3.82 -17.33 1.90
N PRO A 106 -3.72 -16.03 2.23
CA PRO A 106 -4.73 -15.05 1.87
C PRO A 106 -5.04 -15.08 0.37
N GLN A 107 -6.25 -14.69 0.01
CA GLN A 107 -6.73 -14.66 -1.37
C GLN A 107 -7.13 -13.24 -1.76
N MET A 108 -7.00 -12.93 -3.06
CA MET A 108 -7.66 -11.75 -3.63
C MET A 108 -9.18 -11.92 -3.52
N ALA A 109 -9.90 -10.81 -3.45
CA ALA A 109 -11.36 -10.87 -3.54
C ALA A 109 -11.75 -11.40 -4.94
N PRO A 110 -12.74 -12.31 -5.07
CA PRO A 110 -13.08 -12.91 -6.37
C PRO A 110 -13.47 -11.90 -7.45
N ASP A 111 -14.00 -10.75 -7.05
CA ASP A 111 -14.44 -9.63 -7.89
C ASP A 111 -13.33 -8.58 -8.12
N HIS A 112 -12.12 -8.79 -7.61
CA HIS A 112 -11.01 -7.87 -7.86
C HIS A 112 -10.60 -7.93 -9.34
N VAL A 113 -10.37 -6.78 -9.98
CA VAL A 113 -10.04 -6.71 -11.43
C VAL A 113 -8.78 -7.51 -11.82
N MET A 114 -7.86 -7.72 -10.87
CA MET A 114 -6.65 -8.54 -11.05
C MET A 114 -6.78 -9.96 -10.46
N ALA A 115 -7.97 -10.36 -10.00
CA ALA A 115 -8.20 -11.71 -9.49
C ALA A 115 -8.00 -12.73 -10.61
N ARG A 116 -6.87 -13.41 -10.58
CA ARG A 116 -6.55 -14.53 -11.45
C ARG A 116 -5.87 -15.64 -10.65
N PRO A 117 -6.01 -16.91 -11.06
CA PRO A 117 -5.23 -17.98 -10.49
C PRO A 117 -3.75 -17.59 -10.50
N ARG A 118 -3.03 -17.88 -9.40
CA ARG A 118 -1.60 -17.63 -9.33
C ARG A 118 -0.92 -18.39 -10.46
N SER A 119 -0.34 -17.67 -11.40
CA SER A 119 0.52 -18.27 -12.41
C SER A 119 1.93 -18.32 -11.84
N ILE A 120 2.51 -19.51 -11.68
CA ILE A 120 3.97 -19.61 -11.60
C ILE A 120 4.48 -19.17 -12.98
N PRO A 121 5.29 -18.12 -13.09
CA PRO A 121 5.88 -17.76 -14.36
C PRO A 121 6.60 -18.99 -14.93
N ARG A 122 6.26 -19.41 -16.15
CA ARG A 122 6.96 -20.55 -16.80
C ARG A 122 8.45 -20.26 -17.00
N GLU A 123 8.82 -18.99 -17.05
CA GLU A 123 10.16 -18.45 -17.17
C GLU A 123 10.28 -17.23 -16.22
N PRO A 124 11.38 -17.06 -15.45
CA PRO A 124 11.58 -15.86 -14.65
C PRO A 124 11.67 -14.62 -15.55
N HIS A 125 10.90 -13.57 -15.22
CA HIS A 125 10.81 -12.32 -16.00
C HIS A 125 12.14 -11.55 -16.17
N TYR A 126 13.22 -11.96 -15.48
CA TYR A 126 14.50 -11.25 -15.44
C TYR A 126 15.58 -11.76 -16.39
N PHE A 127 15.39 -12.90 -17.06
CA PHE A 127 16.39 -13.41 -18.01
C PHE A 127 15.74 -13.89 -19.30
N GLY A 128 15.52 -12.95 -20.22
CA GLY A 128 15.46 -13.34 -21.63
C GLY A 128 16.86 -13.78 -22.09
N PRO A 129 16.99 -14.85 -22.88
CA PRO A 129 18.29 -15.21 -23.46
C PRO A 129 18.80 -14.04 -24.30
N GLY A 130 19.95 -13.46 -23.93
CA GLY A 130 20.73 -12.57 -24.79
C GLY A 130 20.85 -11.09 -24.39
N ARG A 131 20.38 -10.63 -23.22
CA ARG A 131 20.74 -9.28 -22.73
C ARG A 131 21.81 -9.35 -21.66
N LYS A 132 23.04 -8.96 -22.01
CA LYS A 132 24.10 -8.63 -21.06
C LYS A 132 24.14 -7.11 -20.86
N PHE A 133 24.55 -6.68 -19.67
CA PHE A 133 24.80 -5.29 -19.28
C PHE A 133 25.79 -4.61 -20.22
#